data_AF-A0A916EAK0-F1
#
_entry.id   AF-A0A916EAK0-F1
#
_cell.length_a   1.000
_cell.length_b   1.000
_cell.length_c   1.000
_cell.angle_alpha   90.00
_cell.angle_beta   90.00
_cell.angle_gamma   90.00
#
_symmetry.space_group_name_H-M   'P 1'
#
loop_
_entity.id
_entity.type
_entity.pdbx_description
1 polymer ?
#
loop_
_entity_poly.entity_id
_entity_poly.type
_entity_poly.pdbx_seq_one_letter_code
_entity_poly.pdbx_strand_id
1 'polypeptide(L)'
;MNEYISEETPYNNIPHDYALAIKICKGLRPNIFKYTPKLLTDLITKCWDAKAENRPTAKELYQELKEVKLADADEYDDKIKLNRTSEKRSNNIQTHPQAIYTSRLLNFKNLPEPVNSGAVQSTLFSDGLDCQLDESDLNEMNLDDENNIE
;
A
#
# COMPACT_ATOMS: atom_id res chain seq x y z
N MET A 1 -6.16 -8.10 -4.19
CA MET A 1 -5.39 -8.80 -5.24
C MET A 1 -3.95 -9.03 -4.79
N ASN A 2 -3.20 -7.97 -4.50
CA ASN A 2 -1.80 -8.09 -4.07
C ASN A 2 -1.61 -9.03 -2.86
N GLU A 3 -2.38 -8.82 -1.77
CA GLU A 3 -2.35 -9.70 -0.57
C GLU A 3 -2.58 -11.17 -0.88
N TYR A 4 -3.49 -11.50 -1.82
CA TYR A 4 -3.76 -12.88 -2.20
C TYR A 4 -2.54 -13.53 -2.89
N ILE A 5 -1.84 -12.75 -3.71
CA ILE A 5 -0.67 -13.21 -4.47
C ILE A 5 0.56 -13.28 -3.58
N SER A 6 0.80 -12.27 -2.73
CA SER A 6 1.93 -12.24 -1.81
C SER A 6 1.74 -13.12 -0.59
N GLU A 7 0.49 -13.43 -0.20
CA GLU A 7 0.16 -14.00 1.12
C GLU A 7 0.64 -13.12 2.30
N GLU A 8 0.83 -11.82 2.04
CA GLU A 8 1.27 -10.84 3.01
C GLU A 8 0.24 -9.72 3.13
N THR A 9 -0.19 -9.50 4.38
CA THR A 9 -1.06 -8.37 4.72
C THR A 9 -0.30 -7.05 4.56
N PRO A 10 -0.89 -6.04 3.90
CA PRO A 10 -0.20 -4.79 3.61
C PRO A 10 0.13 -4.03 4.89
N TYR A 11 1.40 -3.64 5.05
CA TYR A 11 1.89 -2.82 6.16
C TYR A 11 1.80 -3.50 7.54
N ASN A 12 1.84 -4.83 7.59
CA ASN A 12 1.66 -5.61 8.82
C ASN A 12 2.68 -5.38 9.93
N ASN A 13 3.86 -4.87 9.61
CA ASN A 13 4.96 -4.69 10.55
C ASN A 13 5.05 -3.25 11.09
N ILE A 14 4.08 -2.38 10.79
CA ILE A 14 4.07 -0.98 11.22
C ILE A 14 2.70 -0.55 11.78
N PRO A 15 2.64 0.51 12.61
CA PRO A 15 1.36 1.09 13.04
C PRO A 15 0.51 1.58 11.87
N HIS A 16 -0.81 1.43 11.99
CA HIS A 16 -1.76 2.04 11.05
C HIS A 16 -2.18 3.43 11.56
N ASP A 17 -1.27 4.39 11.54
CA ASP A 17 -1.47 5.72 12.10
C ASP A 17 -1.41 6.83 11.02
N TYR A 18 -1.38 8.08 11.48
CA TYR A 18 -1.28 9.25 10.62
C TYR A 18 0.01 9.27 9.78
N ALA A 19 1.12 8.80 10.34
CA ALA A 19 2.41 8.75 9.65
C ALA A 19 2.35 7.76 8.47
N LEU A 20 1.72 6.59 8.65
CA LEU A 20 1.48 5.68 7.54
C LEU A 20 0.57 6.31 6.46
N ALA A 21 -0.49 7.02 6.86
CA ALA A 21 -1.37 7.71 5.92
C ALA A 21 -0.62 8.74 5.05
N ILE A 22 0.26 9.55 5.66
CA ILE A 22 1.14 10.47 4.91
C ILE A 22 2.02 9.72 3.92
N LYS A 23 2.67 8.61 4.34
CA LYS A 23 3.54 7.83 3.46
C LYS A 23 2.76 7.30 2.25
N ILE A 24 1.53 6.82 2.46
CA ILE A 24 0.65 6.35 1.38
C ILE A 24 0.29 7.49 0.42
N CYS A 25 -0.06 8.68 0.93
CA CYS A 25 -0.28 9.85 0.10
C CYS A 25 0.99 10.22 -0.69
N LYS A 26 2.17 10.15 -0.07
CA LYS A 26 3.47 10.39 -0.74
C LYS A 26 3.93 9.26 -1.68
N GLY A 27 3.05 8.29 -1.99
CA GLY A 27 3.29 7.27 -3.01
C GLY A 27 3.79 5.92 -2.49
N LEU A 28 3.85 5.71 -1.17
CA LEU A 28 4.08 4.38 -0.61
C LEU A 28 2.96 3.42 -1.05
N ARG A 29 3.35 2.27 -1.59
CA ARG A 29 2.45 1.18 -1.96
C ARG A 29 2.99 -0.14 -1.41
N PRO A 30 2.13 -1.15 -1.16
CA PRO A 30 2.59 -2.49 -0.82
C PRO A 30 3.53 -3.04 -1.89
N ASN A 31 4.51 -3.83 -1.47
CA ASN A 31 5.40 -4.52 -2.40
C ASN A 31 4.60 -5.50 -3.26
N ILE A 32 4.91 -5.54 -4.57
CA ILE A 32 4.35 -6.55 -5.47
C ILE A 32 5.28 -7.75 -5.45
N PHE A 33 4.73 -8.94 -5.24
CA PHE A 33 5.53 -10.17 -5.19
C PHE A 33 6.31 -10.35 -6.49
N LYS A 34 7.61 -10.64 -6.39
CA LYS A 34 8.55 -10.60 -7.52
C LYS A 34 8.15 -11.48 -8.71
N TYR A 35 7.46 -12.60 -8.45
CA TYR A 35 7.01 -13.52 -9.50
C TYR A 35 5.57 -13.25 -9.96
N THR A 36 4.97 -12.14 -9.54
CA THR A 36 3.67 -11.69 -10.07
C THR A 36 3.85 -11.38 -11.56
N PRO A 37 3.03 -11.96 -12.46
CA PRO A 37 3.09 -11.67 -13.87
C PRO A 37 2.88 -10.19 -14.11
N LYS A 38 3.48 -9.72 -15.20
CA LYS A 38 3.39 -8.32 -15.60
C LYS A 38 1.93 -7.86 -15.72
N LEU A 39 1.07 -8.66 -16.34
CA LEU A 39 -0.35 -8.30 -16.51
C LEU A 39 -1.05 -8.03 -15.15
N LEU A 40 -0.82 -8.89 -14.15
CA LEU A 40 -1.39 -8.67 -12.82
C LEU A 40 -0.71 -7.54 -12.06
N THR A 41 0.59 -7.34 -12.26
CA THR A 41 1.33 -6.19 -11.73
C THR A 41 0.75 -4.88 -12.26
N ASP A 42 0.51 -4.79 -13.57
CA ASP A 42 -0.10 -3.64 -14.24
C ASP A 42 -1.52 -3.40 -13.72
N LEU A 43 -2.30 -4.46 -13.50
CA LEU A 43 -3.66 -4.36 -12.96
C LEU A 43 -3.68 -3.91 -11.48
N ILE A 44 -2.81 -4.47 -10.64
CA ILE A 44 -2.64 -4.05 -9.24
C ILE A 44 -2.26 -2.57 -9.20
N THR A 45 -1.33 -2.15 -10.07
CA THR A 45 -0.86 -0.77 -10.10
C THR A 45 -1.90 0.22 -10.56
N LYS A 46 -2.72 -0.14 -11.55
CA LYS A 46 -3.86 0.66 -12.00
C LYS A 46 -4.94 0.81 -10.92
N CYS A 47 -5.19 -0.23 -10.12
CA CYS A 47 -6.20 -0.19 -9.04
C CYS A 47 -5.92 0.82 -7.94
N TRP A 48 -4.65 1.11 -7.65
CA TRP A 48 -4.23 2.01 -6.56
C TRP A 48 -3.57 3.29 -7.06
N ASP A 49 -3.89 3.69 -8.30
CA ASP A 49 -3.45 4.97 -8.86
C ASP A 49 -3.94 6.12 -7.97
N ALA A 50 -3.07 7.11 -7.78
CA ALA A 50 -3.37 8.28 -6.97
C ALA A 50 -4.60 9.03 -7.49
N LYS A 51 -4.74 9.12 -8.82
CA LYS A 51 -5.88 9.72 -9.49
C LYS A 51 -7.02 8.72 -9.60
N ALA A 52 -8.19 9.09 -9.07
CA ALA A 52 -9.35 8.20 -9.05
C ALA A 52 -9.83 7.85 -10.46
N GLU A 53 -9.72 8.77 -11.40
CA GLU A 53 -10.09 8.62 -12.81
C GLU A 53 -9.25 7.60 -13.58
N ASN A 54 -8.06 7.27 -13.09
CA ASN A 54 -7.19 6.26 -13.69
C ASN A 54 -7.51 4.84 -13.20
N ARG A 55 -8.30 4.71 -12.13
CA ARG A 55 -8.64 3.40 -11.54
C ARG A 55 -9.70 2.70 -12.40
N PRO A 56 -9.57 1.39 -12.61
CA PRO A 56 -10.59 0.65 -13.33
C PRO A 56 -11.87 0.61 -12.50
N THR A 57 -13.01 0.65 -13.18
CA THR A 57 -14.29 0.30 -12.58
C THR A 57 -14.29 -1.19 -12.19
N ALA A 58 -15.16 -1.57 -11.26
CA ALA A 58 -15.33 -2.98 -10.88
C ALA A 58 -15.69 -3.87 -12.09
N LYS A 59 -16.42 -3.34 -13.09
CA LYS A 59 -16.79 -4.05 -14.32
C LYS A 59 -15.56 -4.31 -15.21
N GLU A 60 -14.73 -3.29 -15.43
CA GLU A 60 -13.49 -3.43 -16.21
C GLU A 60 -12.53 -4.40 -15.52
N LEU A 61 -12.36 -4.26 -14.20
CA LEU A 61 -11.52 -5.16 -13.40
C LEU A 61 -11.96 -6.63 -13.53
N TYR A 62 -13.28 -6.88 -13.50
CA TYR A 62 -13.82 -8.23 -13.71
C TYR A 62 -13.51 -8.78 -15.10
N GLN A 63 -13.64 -7.96 -16.15
CA GLN A 63 -13.35 -8.35 -17.52
C GLN A 63 -11.85 -8.66 -17.69
N GLU A 64 -10.96 -7.78 -17.24
CA GLU A 64 -9.51 -8.01 -17.31
C GLU A 64 -9.10 -9.30 -16.59
N LEU A 65 -9.63 -9.54 -15.38
CA LEU A 65 -9.36 -10.77 -14.63
C LEU A 65 -9.92 -12.04 -15.28
N LYS A 66 -11.04 -11.93 -15.99
CA LYS A 66 -11.62 -13.06 -16.72
C LYS A 66 -10.73 -13.47 -17.89
N GLU A 67 -10.22 -12.50 -18.64
CA GLU A 67 -9.30 -12.76 -19.76
C GLU A 67 -8.00 -13.44 -19.29
N VAL A 68 -7.46 -13.01 -18.13
CA VAL A 68 -6.28 -13.67 -17.51
C VAL A 68 -6.53 -15.15 -17.23
N LYS A 69 -7.70 -15.49 -16.69
CA LYS A 69 -8.07 -16.89 -16.40
C LYS A 69 -8.21 -17.73 -17.67
N LEU A 70 -8.66 -17.14 -18.77
CA LEU A 70 -8.83 -17.84 -20.04
C LEU A 70 -7.50 -18.05 -20.77
N ALA A 71 -6.52 -17.17 -20.55
CA ALA A 71 -5.23 -17.22 -21.22
C ALA A 71 -4.24 -18.22 -20.58
N ASP A 72 -4.33 -18.51 -19.28
CA ASP A 72 -3.22 -19.17 -18.57
C ASP A 72 -3.61 -19.92 -17.28
N ALA A 73 -4.71 -20.68 -17.29
CA ALA A 73 -5.29 -21.27 -16.08
C ALA A 73 -4.36 -22.24 -15.32
N ASP A 74 -3.49 -22.99 -16.02
CA ASP A 74 -2.73 -24.09 -15.41
C ASP A 74 -1.24 -23.73 -15.18
N GLU A 75 -0.61 -22.95 -16.07
CA GLU A 75 0.82 -22.62 -15.95
C GLU A 75 1.10 -21.49 -14.95
N TYR A 76 0.12 -20.59 -14.76
CA TYR A 76 0.24 -19.44 -13.87
C TYR A 76 0.23 -19.83 -12.38
N ASP A 77 -0.70 -20.72 -12.01
CA ASP A 77 -0.93 -21.11 -10.62
C ASP A 77 0.23 -21.98 -10.09
N ASP A 78 0.76 -22.88 -10.92
CA ASP A 78 1.86 -23.79 -10.54
C ASP A 78 3.19 -23.06 -10.33
N LYS A 79 3.54 -22.07 -11.17
CA LYS A 79 4.77 -21.28 -11.01
C LYS A 79 4.72 -20.38 -9.78
N ILE A 80 3.59 -19.72 -9.53
CA ILE A 80 3.42 -18.88 -8.33
C ILE A 80 3.50 -19.75 -7.07
N LYS A 81 2.77 -20.88 -7.02
CA LYS A 81 2.80 -21.80 -5.88
C LYS A 81 4.19 -22.35 -5.61
N LEU A 82 4.90 -22.79 -6.64
CA LEU A 82 6.26 -23.33 -6.49
C LEU A 82 7.22 -22.29 -5.90
N ASN A 83 7.23 -21.08 -6.46
CA ASN A 83 8.11 -19.99 -5.98
C ASN A 83 7.75 -19.53 -4.56
N ARG A 84 6.46 -19.54 -4.19
CA ARG A 84 6.00 -19.26 -2.82
C ARG A 84 6.55 -20.29 -1.82
N THR A 85 6.52 -21.58 -2.15
CA THR A 85 7.00 -22.64 -1.24
C THR A 85 8.51 -22.60 -1.00
N SER A 86 9.30 -22.17 -1.98
CA SER A 86 10.76 -22.02 -1.82
C SER A 86 11.16 -20.83 -0.95
N GLU A 87 10.43 -19.71 -1.02
CA GLU A 87 10.75 -18.49 -0.25
C GLU A 87 10.10 -18.46 1.14
N LYS A 88 9.00 -19.20 1.37
CA LYS A 88 8.28 -19.27 2.66
C LYS A 88 8.96 -20.04 3.79
N ARG A 89 10.15 -20.63 3.60
CA ARG A 89 10.77 -21.49 4.63
C ARG A 89 11.22 -20.76 5.89
N SER A 90 11.12 -19.44 5.95
CA SER A 90 11.39 -18.68 7.17
C SER A 90 10.62 -17.38 7.07
N ASN A 91 9.68 -17.15 7.99
CA ASN A 91 9.38 -15.85 8.62
C ASN A 91 8.08 -16.01 9.44
N ASN A 92 8.22 -16.04 10.76
CA ASN A 92 7.09 -15.80 11.65
C ASN A 92 6.67 -14.34 11.45
N ILE A 93 5.68 -14.10 10.58
CA ILE A 93 5.18 -12.75 10.32
C ILE A 93 4.44 -12.28 11.58
N GLN A 94 5.13 -11.51 12.41
CA GLN A 94 4.54 -10.89 13.59
C GLN A 94 3.87 -9.58 13.18
N THR A 95 2.53 -9.55 13.27
CA THR A 95 1.76 -8.34 13.06
C THR A 95 2.05 -7.34 14.18
N HIS A 96 2.30 -6.08 13.82
CA HIS A 96 2.49 -5.00 14.76
C HIS A 96 1.21 -4.80 15.59
N PRO A 97 1.28 -4.61 16.92
CA PRO A 97 0.09 -4.52 17.78
C PRO A 97 -0.84 -3.34 17.42
N GLN A 98 -0.32 -2.32 16.74
CA GLN A 98 -1.08 -1.16 16.26
C GLN A 98 -1.47 -1.25 14.77
N ALA A 99 -1.22 -2.39 14.11
CA ALA A 99 -1.75 -2.64 12.78
C ALA A 99 -3.22 -3.09 12.90
N ILE A 100 -4.13 -2.31 12.32
CA ILE A 100 -5.57 -2.52 12.43
C ILE A 100 -6.14 -2.89 11.06
N TYR A 101 -6.63 -4.13 10.94
CA TYR A 101 -7.27 -4.69 9.73
C TYR A 101 -8.79 -4.77 9.83
N THR A 102 -9.35 -4.39 10.97
CA THR A 102 -10.79 -4.26 11.16
C THR A 102 -11.26 -2.86 10.78
N SER A 103 -12.53 -2.74 10.43
CA SER A 103 -13.14 -1.45 10.07
C SER A 103 -13.06 -0.46 11.22
N ARG A 104 -12.66 0.78 10.92
CA ARG A 104 -12.66 1.93 11.86
C ARG A 104 -12.70 3.24 11.08
N LEU A 105 -13.11 4.31 11.76
CA LEU A 105 -13.05 5.65 11.20
C LEU A 105 -11.59 6.13 11.13
N LEU A 106 -11.18 6.65 9.97
CA LEU A 106 -9.91 7.36 9.79
C LEU A 106 -10.21 8.86 9.76
N ASN A 107 -9.85 9.57 10.82
CA ASN A 107 -10.05 11.01 10.94
C ASN A 107 -8.70 11.75 10.89
N PHE A 108 -7.97 11.55 9.81
CA PHE A 108 -6.69 12.21 9.57
C PHE A 108 -6.93 13.54 8.85
N LYS A 109 -6.57 14.65 9.51
CA LYS A 109 -6.66 15.99 8.94
C LYS A 109 -5.37 16.34 8.19
N ASN A 110 -5.44 17.29 7.27
CA ASN A 110 -4.28 17.87 6.59
C ASN A 110 -3.37 16.83 5.88
N LEU A 111 -3.95 15.78 5.29
CA LEU A 111 -3.18 14.84 4.47
C LEU A 111 -2.72 15.52 3.17
N PRO A 112 -1.49 15.24 2.68
CA PRO A 112 -1.04 15.77 1.40
C PRO A 112 -1.79 15.11 0.23
N GLU A 113 -1.78 15.78 -0.92
CA GLU A 113 -2.32 15.24 -2.17
C GLU A 113 -1.62 13.92 -2.53
N PRO A 114 -2.39 12.87 -2.87
CA PRO A 114 -1.81 11.58 -3.20
C PRO A 114 -1.02 11.62 -4.51
N VAL A 115 0.13 10.96 -4.55
CA VAL A 115 0.97 10.78 -5.73
C VAL A 115 1.26 9.30 -6.00
N ASN A 116 1.63 8.97 -7.24
CA ASN A 116 2.02 7.62 -7.61
C ASN A 116 3.46 7.31 -7.18
N SER A 117 3.74 6.04 -6.91
CA SER A 117 5.09 5.52 -6.65
C SER A 117 6.04 5.93 -7.80
N GLY A 118 7.19 6.53 -7.48
CA GLY A 118 8.18 6.97 -8.47
C GLY A 118 7.99 8.40 -9.00
N ALA A 119 6.85 9.06 -8.79
CA ALA A 119 6.66 10.47 -9.16
C ALA A 119 7.59 11.43 -8.36
N VAL A 120 8.12 10.95 -7.24
CA VAL A 120 9.05 11.67 -6.34
C VAL A 120 10.50 11.68 -6.85
N GLN A 121 10.82 10.96 -7.93
CA GLN A 121 12.18 10.93 -8.48
C GLN A 121 12.62 12.28 -9.07
N SER A 122 11.73 13.25 -9.34
CA SER A 122 12.16 14.56 -9.87
C SER A 122 12.63 15.56 -8.81
N THR A 123 12.33 15.34 -7.52
CA THR A 123 12.68 16.29 -6.44
C THR A 123 13.74 15.77 -5.47
N LEU A 124 14.13 14.49 -5.54
CA LEU A 124 14.95 13.83 -4.52
C LEU A 124 16.36 13.41 -4.95
N PHE A 125 16.82 13.76 -6.16
CA PHE A 125 18.22 13.51 -6.54
C PHE A 125 19.22 14.55 -6.01
N SER A 126 18.79 15.55 -5.22
CA SER A 126 19.74 16.54 -4.67
C SER A 126 20.30 16.19 -3.30
N ASP A 127 19.54 15.61 -2.37
CA ASP A 127 20.03 15.49 -0.99
C ASP A 127 19.83 14.08 -0.42
N GLY A 128 20.95 13.49 0.00
CA GLY A 128 21.06 12.13 0.49
C GLY A 128 20.32 11.87 1.81
N LEU A 129 20.18 10.58 2.12
CA LEU A 129 19.56 10.03 3.33
C LEU A 129 19.85 10.85 4.59
N ASP A 130 18.80 11.41 5.19
CA ASP A 130 18.36 11.07 6.55
C ASP A 130 16.90 11.54 6.71
N CYS A 131 15.91 10.67 6.52
CA CYS A 131 14.52 11.00 6.88
C CYS A 131 14.38 10.86 8.40
N GLN A 132 15.10 11.67 9.17
CA GLN A 132 14.59 12.09 10.46
C GLN A 132 13.32 12.88 10.15
N LEU A 133 12.18 12.35 10.59
CA LEU A 133 10.97 13.14 10.69
C LEU A 133 11.36 14.37 11.50
N ASP A 134 11.28 15.55 10.91
CA ASP A 134 11.52 16.76 11.67
C ASP A 134 10.46 16.82 12.79
N GLU A 135 10.86 17.23 13.99
CA GLU A 135 9.92 17.37 15.11
C GLU A 135 8.88 18.49 14.84
N SER A 136 9.06 19.29 13.78
CA SER A 136 8.09 20.28 13.33
C SER A 136 6.82 19.67 12.75
N ASP A 137 6.89 18.53 12.06
CA ASP A 137 5.72 17.81 11.54
C ASP A 137 4.86 17.17 12.66
N LEU A 138 5.39 17.04 13.88
CA LEU A 138 4.68 16.48 15.04
C LEU A 138 4.10 17.54 16.00
N ASN A 139 4.47 18.82 15.86
CA ASN A 139 4.18 19.84 16.86
C ASN A 139 2.92 20.70 16.61
N GLU A 140 2.06 20.33 15.67
CA GLU A 140 0.82 21.09 15.40
C GLU A 140 -0.46 20.45 15.99
N MET A 141 -0.33 19.57 16.99
CA MET A 141 -1.49 19.01 17.71
C MET A 141 -1.28 19.01 19.23
N ASN A 142 -1.21 20.19 19.82
CA ASN A 142 -1.63 20.42 21.19
C ASN A 142 -2.32 21.79 21.23
N LEU A 143 -3.43 21.89 21.96
CA LEU A 143 -4.44 22.97 21.97
C LEU A 143 -5.46 22.76 20.84
N ASP A 144 -6.66 22.22 21.08
CA ASP A 144 -7.65 22.69 22.04
C ASP A 144 -8.53 21.53 22.53
N ASP A 145 -8.51 21.24 23.84
CA ASP A 145 -9.61 20.60 24.57
C ASP A 145 -9.45 20.90 26.07
N GLU A 146 -9.23 22.17 26.41
CA GLU A 146 -9.59 22.72 27.73
C GLU A 146 -10.23 24.08 27.50
N ASN A 147 -11.57 24.12 27.54
CA ASN A 147 -12.40 25.16 28.15
C ASN A 147 -13.81 25.14 27.53
N ASN A 148 -14.73 24.41 28.16
CA ASN A 148 -16.03 25.00 28.42
C ASN A 148 -16.63 24.43 29.71
N ILE A 149 -16.50 25.20 30.78
CA ILE A 149 -17.34 25.14 31.97
C ILE A 149 -18.50 26.10 31.71
N GLU A 150 -19.72 25.60 31.67
CA GLU A 150 -20.84 26.12 32.48
C GLU A 150 -21.87 25.01 32.73
#